data_AF-A0A959BDT4-F1
#
_entry.id   AF-A0A959BDT4-F1
#
_cell.length_a   1.000
_cell.length_b   1.000
_cell.length_c   1.000
_cell.angle_alpha   90.00
_cell.angle_beta   90.00
_cell.angle_gamma   90.00
#
_symmetry.space_group_name_H-M   'P 1'
#
loop_
_entity.id
_entity.type
_entity.pdbx_description
1 polymer ?
#
loop_
_entity_poly.entity_id
_entity_poly.type
_entity_poly.pdbx_seq_one_letter_code
_entity_poly.pdbx_strand_id
1 'polypeptide(L)'
;MRNFILRSLTLTVLLLFVSFVTYGQQVEKTLVKSFNIQGSQIVALQMSGPIEVRTWSNNFLRVQMQVSLKEGSEALLKSLVQAGRYNLRSEIGNDAYNVLAPQLGLEVKVGGKQLQDEVSYIVFAPENVTVKLPETKSASEAGASSSL
;
A
#
# COMPACT_ATOMS: atom_id res chain seq x y z
N MET A 1 -61.37 -2.99 -2.76
CA MET A 1 -60.21 -3.13 -3.67
C MET A 1 -59.28 -1.91 -3.69
N ARG A 2 -59.78 -0.66 -3.76
CA ARG A 2 -58.96 0.57 -3.82
C ARG A 2 -57.98 0.76 -2.64
N ASN A 3 -58.37 0.40 -1.42
CA ASN A 3 -57.52 0.55 -0.22
C ASN A 3 -56.43 -0.53 -0.10
N PHE A 4 -56.60 -1.67 -0.77
CA PHE A 4 -55.60 -2.75 -0.81
C PHE A 4 -54.47 -2.41 -1.78
N ILE A 5 -54.81 -1.77 -2.91
CA ILE A 5 -53.86 -1.27 -3.91
C ILE A 5 -53.06 -0.08 -3.34
N LEU A 6 -53.71 0.86 -2.64
CA LEU A 6 -52.99 1.96 -1.98
C LEU A 6 -52.03 1.47 -0.88
N ARG A 7 -52.44 0.48 -0.05
CA ARG A 7 -51.58 -0.13 0.99
C ARG A 7 -50.42 -0.94 0.40
N SER A 8 -50.67 -1.69 -0.68
CA SER A 8 -49.63 -2.42 -1.41
C SER A 8 -48.63 -1.47 -2.06
N LEU A 9 -49.08 -0.33 -2.60
CA LEU A 9 -48.22 0.68 -3.21
C LEU A 9 -47.35 1.39 -2.15
N THR A 10 -47.88 1.63 -0.95
CA THR A 10 -47.09 2.20 0.16
C THR A 10 -46.02 1.23 0.66
N LEU A 11 -46.31 -0.07 0.70
CA LEU A 11 -45.35 -1.10 1.10
C LEU A 11 -44.20 -1.24 0.09
N THR A 12 -44.50 -1.17 -1.21
CA THR A 12 -43.50 -1.26 -2.28
C THR A 12 -42.59 -0.01 -2.33
N VAL A 13 -43.12 1.19 -2.06
CA VAL A 13 -42.33 2.43 -2.00
C VAL A 13 -41.42 2.46 -0.77
N LEU A 14 -41.85 1.89 0.37
CA LEU A 14 -41.03 1.79 1.58
C LEU A 14 -39.87 0.78 1.43
N LEU A 15 -40.06 -0.29 0.65
CA LEU A 15 -39.03 -1.31 0.41
C LEU A 15 -37.90 -0.82 -0.52
N LEU A 16 -38.16 0.20 -1.33
CA LEU A 16 -37.21 0.75 -2.31
C LEU A 16 -36.17 1.72 -1.69
N PHE A 17 -36.31 2.08 -0.41
CA PHE A 17 -35.42 3.02 0.29
C PHE A 17 -34.29 2.35 1.10
N VAL A 18 -34.21 1.01 1.15
CA VAL A 18 -33.25 0.29 2.01
C VAL A 18 -31.91 -0.02 1.33
N SER A 19 -31.78 0.23 0.03
CA SER A 19 -30.53 -0.02 -0.70
C SER A 19 -29.51 1.13 -0.57
N PHE A 20 -29.28 1.62 0.64
CA PHE A 20 -28.10 2.46 0.91
C PHE A 20 -26.89 1.54 1.01
N VAL A 21 -26.18 1.41 -0.11
CA VAL A 21 -24.89 0.73 -0.17
C VAL A 21 -23.95 1.45 0.79
N THR A 22 -23.68 0.84 1.93
CA THR A 22 -22.61 1.27 2.83
C THR A 22 -21.28 0.86 2.20
N TYR A 23 -20.79 1.68 1.27
CA TYR A 23 -19.37 1.61 0.90
C TYR A 23 -18.58 1.95 2.16
N GLY A 24 -17.86 0.97 2.70
CA GLY A 24 -16.86 1.24 3.74
C GLY A 24 -15.94 2.33 3.20
N GLN A 25 -15.72 3.39 4.00
CA GLN A 25 -14.83 4.47 3.60
C GLN A 25 -13.39 3.94 3.61
N GLN A 26 -12.92 3.46 2.46
CA GLN A 26 -11.51 3.22 2.22
C GLN A 26 -10.82 4.58 2.17
N VAL A 27 -9.90 4.79 3.09
CA VAL A 27 -9.14 6.05 3.18
C VAL A 27 -7.79 5.84 2.53
N GLU A 28 -7.43 6.72 1.60
CA GLU A 28 -6.17 6.63 0.87
C GLU A 28 -5.31 7.89 1.01
N LYS A 29 -3.99 7.70 0.91
CA LYS A 29 -3.03 8.79 0.87
C LYS A 29 -1.80 8.43 0.06
N THR A 30 -1.37 9.35 -0.78
CA THR A 30 -0.08 9.27 -1.47
C THR A 30 0.97 10.04 -0.66
N LEU A 31 2.09 9.38 -0.38
CA LEU A 31 3.28 9.97 0.23
C LEU A 31 4.42 9.98 -0.78
N VAL A 32 5.21 11.06 -0.81
CA VAL A 32 6.33 11.19 -1.75
C VAL A 32 7.60 11.45 -0.96
N LYS A 33 8.64 10.67 -1.24
CA LYS A 33 9.98 10.89 -0.68
C LYS A 33 11.04 10.84 -1.76
N SER A 34 11.91 11.85 -1.76
CA SER A 34 13.09 11.92 -2.61
C SER A 34 14.33 11.52 -1.82
N PHE A 35 15.23 10.79 -2.46
CA PHE A 35 16.51 10.36 -1.90
C PHE A 35 17.64 10.81 -2.83
N ASN A 36 18.59 11.56 -2.27
CA ASN A 36 19.86 11.78 -2.92
C ASN A 36 20.68 10.50 -2.79
N ILE A 37 20.88 9.81 -3.92
CA ILE A 37 21.58 8.52 -4.00
C ILE A 37 23.11 8.68 -3.98
N GLN A 38 23.63 9.90 -3.83
CA GLN A 38 25.05 10.22 -3.62
C GLN A 38 25.98 9.62 -4.69
N GLY A 39 25.50 9.51 -5.93
CA GLY A 39 26.26 8.93 -7.05
C GLY A 39 26.30 7.40 -7.07
N SER A 40 25.59 6.72 -6.17
CA SER A 40 25.47 5.26 -6.22
C SER A 40 24.78 4.80 -7.50
N GLN A 41 25.37 3.83 -8.17
CA GLN A 41 24.84 3.22 -9.39
C GLN A 41 23.86 2.09 -9.10
N ILE A 42 23.78 1.62 -7.85
CA ILE A 42 22.94 0.51 -7.44
C ILE A 42 22.06 0.97 -6.29
N VAL A 43 20.74 0.82 -6.46
CA VAL A 43 19.75 1.05 -5.42
C VAL A 43 19.09 -0.28 -5.09
N ALA A 44 19.09 -0.66 -3.81
CA ALA A 44 18.37 -1.85 -3.35
C ALA A 44 17.12 -1.44 -2.58
N LEU A 45 15.95 -1.90 -3.04
CA LEU A 45 14.67 -1.65 -2.41
C LEU A 45 14.35 -2.78 -1.44
N GLN A 46 14.28 -2.45 -0.16
CA GLN A 46 14.00 -3.37 0.93
C GLN A 46 12.68 -2.97 1.60
N MET A 47 11.60 -3.15 0.84
CA MET A 47 10.24 -2.78 1.23
C MET A 47 9.27 -3.85 0.77
N SER A 48 8.27 -4.13 1.59
CA SER A 48 7.27 -5.15 1.34
C SER A 48 6.06 -4.54 0.62
N GLY A 49 5.61 -5.20 -0.45
CA GLY A 49 4.43 -4.79 -1.22
C GLY A 49 4.73 -4.68 -2.71
N PRO A 50 3.73 -4.38 -3.55
CA PRO A 50 3.91 -4.19 -4.97
C PRO A 50 4.79 -2.96 -5.26
N ILE A 51 5.83 -3.14 -6.07
CA ILE A 51 6.76 -2.08 -6.47
C ILE A 51 6.77 -1.99 -7.99
N GLU A 52 6.41 -0.83 -8.52
CA GLU A 52 6.59 -0.46 -9.91
C GLU A 52 7.84 0.44 -10.03
N VAL A 53 8.75 0.12 -10.96
CA VAL A 53 9.94 0.92 -11.22
C VAL A 53 9.78 1.65 -12.55
N ARG A 54 10.01 2.96 -12.52
CA ARG A 54 10.00 3.85 -13.69
C ARG A 54 11.33 4.56 -13.81
N THR A 55 11.82 4.70 -15.04
CA THR A 55 13.01 5.48 -15.31
C THR A 55 12.64 6.94 -15.57
N TRP A 56 13.50 7.88 -15.16
CA TRP A 56 13.30 9.31 -15.40
C TRP A 56 14.60 10.11 -15.53
N SER A 57 14.52 11.28 -16.15
CA SER A 57 15.64 12.20 -16.39
C SER A 57 15.93 13.10 -15.18
N ASN A 58 16.26 12.48 -14.04
CA ASN A 58 16.70 13.19 -12.84
C ASN A 58 17.87 12.49 -12.13
N ASN A 59 18.55 13.16 -11.20
CA ASN A 59 19.74 12.64 -10.50
C ASN A 59 19.46 12.13 -9.09
N PHE A 60 18.19 12.09 -8.68
CA PHE A 60 17.76 11.55 -7.40
C PHE A 60 16.70 10.47 -7.60
N LEU A 61 16.57 9.60 -6.60
CA LEU A 61 15.51 8.60 -6.57
C LEU A 61 14.25 9.24 -5.96
N ARG A 62 13.08 9.03 -6.55
CA ARG A 62 11.80 9.41 -5.94
C ARG A 62 10.94 8.19 -5.73
N VAL A 63 10.41 8.03 -4.53
CA VAL A 63 9.46 6.99 -4.18
C VAL A 63 8.11 7.64 -3.90
N GLN A 64 7.09 7.23 -4.65
CA GLN A 64 5.69 7.46 -4.33
C GLN A 64 5.16 6.22 -3.64
N MET A 65 4.59 6.39 -2.45
CA MET A 65 3.96 5.34 -1.68
C MET A 65 2.46 5.64 -1.63
N GLN A 66 1.63 4.71 -2.13
CA GLN A 66 0.20 4.74 -1.92
C GLN A 66 -0.12 3.92 -0.68
N VAL A 67 -0.88 4.51 0.24
CA VAL A 67 -1.34 3.85 1.47
C VAL A 67 -2.86 3.84 1.46
N SER A 68 -3.47 2.68 1.73
CA SER A 68 -4.91 2.56 1.95
C SER A 68 -5.21 1.92 3.30
N LEU A 69 -6.26 2.40 3.98
CA LEU A 69 -6.83 1.77 5.17
C LEU A 69 -8.20 1.19 4.81
N LYS A 70 -8.38 -0.13 5.00
CA LYS A 70 -9.68 -0.81 4.80
C LYS A 70 -10.70 -0.40 5.86
N GLU A 71 -10.24 -0.31 7.10
CA GLU A 71 -11.00 0.14 8.26
C GLU A 71 -10.23 1.28 8.93
N GLY A 72 -10.73 2.51 8.84
CA GLY A 72 -10.05 3.65 9.45
C GLY A 72 -10.68 4.99 9.09
N SER A 73 -10.13 6.05 9.65
CA SER A 73 -10.48 7.43 9.32
C SER A 73 -9.27 8.17 8.76
N GLU A 74 -9.51 9.26 8.03
CA GLU A 74 -8.44 10.15 7.58
C GLU A 74 -7.61 10.69 8.74
N ALA A 75 -8.25 10.96 9.88
CA ALA A 75 -7.55 11.36 11.10
C ALA A 75 -6.57 10.29 11.58
N LEU A 76 -6.99 9.01 11.60
CA LEU A 76 -6.11 7.91 11.96
C LEU A 76 -4.94 7.78 10.98
N LEU A 77 -5.21 7.80 9.66
CA LEU A 77 -4.16 7.71 8.65
C LEU A 77 -3.15 8.86 8.81
N LYS A 78 -3.64 10.08 9.06
CA LYS A 78 -2.80 11.25 9.34
C LYS A 78 -1.95 11.04 10.59
N SER A 79 -2.51 10.54 11.68
CA SER A 79 -1.77 10.22 12.90
C SER A 79 -0.69 9.15 12.67
N LEU A 80 -0.98 8.10 11.91
CA LEU A 80 0.00 7.05 11.57
C LEU A 80 1.15 7.60 10.71
N VAL A 81 0.85 8.49 9.76
CA VAL A 81 1.87 9.20 8.97
C VAL A 81 2.73 10.08 9.87
N GLN A 82 2.12 10.85 10.78
CA GLN A 82 2.83 11.71 11.73
C GLN A 82 3.70 10.92 12.71
N ALA A 83 3.23 9.75 13.15
CA ALA A 83 4.00 8.82 13.98
C ALA A 83 5.15 8.14 13.20
N GLY A 84 5.20 8.31 11.88
CA GLY A 84 6.29 7.82 11.05
C GLY A 84 6.18 6.36 10.65
N ARG A 85 5.00 5.72 10.77
CA ARG A 85 4.78 4.33 10.34
C ARG A 85 5.16 4.12 8.87
N TYR A 86 4.85 5.10 8.04
CA TYR A 86 5.09 5.08 6.60
C TYR A 86 6.40 5.77 6.19
N ASN A 87 7.29 6.06 7.14
CA ASN A 87 8.56 6.70 6.82
C ASN A 87 9.52 5.73 6.16
N LEU A 88 9.98 6.11 4.97
CA LEU A 88 11.08 5.44 4.30
C LEU A 88 12.42 5.99 4.81
N ARG A 89 13.41 5.12 4.97
CA ARG A 89 14.79 5.47 5.34
C ARG A 89 15.75 5.03 4.25
N SER A 90 16.93 5.65 4.25
CA SER A 90 18.03 5.19 3.42
C SER A 90 19.26 4.90 4.25
N GLU A 91 20.01 3.90 3.81
CA GLU A 91 21.27 3.46 4.40
C GLU A 91 22.26 3.21 3.28
N ILE A 92 23.50 3.66 3.47
CA ILE A 92 24.59 3.41 2.52
C ILE A 92 25.20 2.08 2.91
N GLY A 93 24.97 1.04 2.09
CA GLY A 93 25.65 -0.24 2.22
C GLY A 93 26.99 -0.24 1.47
N ASN A 94 27.71 -1.35 1.55
CA ASN A 94 29.02 -1.49 0.91
C ASN A 94 28.95 -1.33 -0.63
N ASP A 95 27.90 -1.86 -1.26
CA ASP A 95 27.78 -1.90 -2.73
C ASP A 95 26.49 -1.26 -3.30
N ALA A 96 25.59 -0.81 -2.43
CA ALA A 96 24.28 -0.31 -2.84
C ALA A 96 23.72 0.75 -1.89
N TYR A 97 22.92 1.65 -2.44
CA TYR A 97 22.09 2.57 -1.68
C TYR A 97 20.79 1.86 -1.30
N ASN A 98 20.61 1.56 -0.02
CA ASN A 98 19.45 0.81 0.46
C ASN A 98 18.30 1.77 0.79
N VAL A 99 17.08 1.43 0.37
CA VAL A 99 15.85 2.14 0.73
C VAL A 99 14.92 1.19 1.48
N LEU A 100 14.52 1.59 2.69
CA LEU A 100 13.93 0.73 3.71
C LEU A 100 12.60 1.31 4.21
N ALA A 101 11.68 0.44 4.62
CA ALA A 101 10.46 0.83 5.33
C ALA A 101 10.39 0.16 6.74
N PRO A 102 11.24 0.58 7.69
CA PRO A 102 11.50 -0.19 8.91
C PRO A 102 10.29 -0.33 9.85
N GLN A 103 9.32 0.59 9.78
CA GLN A 103 8.16 0.60 10.67
C GLN A 103 6.94 -0.14 10.10
N LEU A 104 6.94 -0.48 8.80
CA LEU A 104 5.82 -1.16 8.15
C LEU A 104 5.71 -2.64 8.50
N GLY A 105 6.84 -3.30 8.80
CA GLY A 105 6.85 -4.71 9.21
C GLY A 105 6.41 -4.95 10.65
N LEU A 106 6.16 -3.89 11.44
CA LEU A 106 5.76 -3.99 12.83
C LEU A 106 4.24 -4.11 12.96
N GLU A 107 3.79 -5.07 13.76
CA GLU A 107 2.38 -5.20 14.13
C GLU A 107 1.94 -3.99 14.97
N VAL A 108 0.86 -3.33 14.54
CA VAL A 108 0.26 -2.21 15.25
C VAL A 108 -1.21 -2.52 15.49
N LYS A 109 -1.69 -2.20 16.69
CA LYS A 109 -3.10 -2.32 17.06
C LYS A 109 -3.72 -0.95 17.27
N VAL A 110 -4.93 -0.75 16.75
CA VAL A 110 -5.72 0.46 16.93
C VAL A 110 -7.07 0.05 17.50
N GLY A 111 -7.40 0.54 18.70
CA GLY A 111 -8.64 0.15 19.39
C GLY A 111 -8.75 -1.36 19.67
N GLY A 112 -7.63 -2.03 19.93
CA GLY A 112 -7.58 -3.47 20.19
C GLY A 112 -7.63 -4.38 18.95
N LYS A 113 -7.89 -3.83 17.76
CA LYS A 113 -7.84 -4.55 16.48
C LYS A 113 -6.49 -4.35 15.79
N GLN A 114 -6.04 -5.36 15.05
CA GLN A 114 -4.86 -5.23 14.20
C GLN A 114 -5.13 -4.22 13.08
N LEU A 115 -4.17 -3.33 12.83
CA LEU A 115 -4.24 -2.38 11.74
C LEU A 115 -4.20 -3.13 10.40
N GLN A 116 -5.15 -2.85 9.52
CA GLN A 116 -5.22 -3.40 8.17
C GLN A 116 -4.96 -2.28 7.16
N ASP A 117 -3.67 -2.06 6.88
CA ASP A 117 -3.17 -1.15 5.87
C ASP A 117 -2.60 -1.91 4.66
N GLU A 118 -2.83 -1.38 3.45
CA GLU A 118 -2.17 -1.85 2.23
C GLU A 118 -1.28 -0.73 1.68
N VAL A 119 -0.10 -1.13 1.20
CA VAL A 119 0.91 -0.20 0.69
C VAL A 119 1.43 -0.67 -0.66
N SER A 120 1.55 0.26 -1.61
CA SER A 120 2.19 0.03 -2.90
C SER A 120 3.12 1.19 -3.26
N TYR A 121 4.04 0.94 -4.19
CA TYR A 121 5.12 1.87 -4.51
C TYR A 121 5.27 2.10 -6.00
N ILE A 122 5.55 3.35 -6.37
CA ILE A 122 6.11 3.72 -7.67
C ILE A 122 7.46 4.38 -7.42
N VAL A 123 8.52 3.79 -7.96
CA VAL A 123 9.89 4.24 -7.78
C VAL A 123 10.40 4.81 -9.08
N PHE A 124 10.72 6.10 -9.07
CA PHE A 124 11.34 6.81 -10.18
C PHE A 124 12.86 6.81 -9.98
N ALA A 125 13.56 6.04 -10.79
CA ALA A 125 15.00 5.85 -10.74
C ALA A 125 15.71 6.55 -11.92
N PRO A 126 16.86 7.20 -11.69
CA PRO A 126 17.68 7.75 -12.77
C PRO A 126 18.06 6.70 -13.83
N GLU A 127 18.25 7.14 -15.08
CA GLU A 127 18.59 6.27 -16.22
C GLU A 127 19.86 5.43 -16.02
N ASN A 128 20.82 5.93 -15.24
CA ASN A 128 22.11 5.30 -14.98
C ASN A 128 22.15 4.48 -13.67
N VAL A 129 20.98 4.13 -13.11
CA VAL A 129 20.88 3.44 -11.82
C VAL A 129 20.21 2.08 -11.99
N THR A 130 20.86 1.03 -11.50
CA THR A 130 20.28 -0.31 -11.43
C THR A 130 19.47 -0.46 -10.14
N VAL A 131 18.19 -0.80 -10.26
CA VAL A 131 17.30 -1.04 -9.13
C VAL A 131 17.20 -2.54 -8.83
N LYS A 132 17.57 -2.95 -7.63
CA LYS A 132 17.39 -4.32 -7.11
C LYS A 132 16.11 -4.38 -6.29
N LEU A 133 15.20 -5.27 -6.66
CA LEU A 133 13.97 -5.54 -5.94
C LEU A 133 14.22 -6.56 -4.82
N PRO A 134 13.38 -6.58 -3.76
CA PRO A 134 13.46 -7.65 -2.78
C PRO A 134 13.13 -8.97 -3.46
N GLU A 135 13.95 -9.99 -3.20
CA GLU A 135 13.69 -11.36 -3.66
C GLU A 135 12.34 -11.81 -3.08
N THR A 136 11.30 -11.80 -3.91
CA THR A 136 10.04 -12.47 -3.56
C THR A 136 10.39 -13.94 -3.48
N LYS A 137 10.42 -14.51 -2.26
CA LYS A 137 10.57 -15.95 -2.07
C LYS A 137 9.33 -16.64 -2.64
N SER A 138 9.30 -16.78 -3.97
CA SER A 138 8.33 -17.57 -4.70
C SER A 138 8.53 -19.01 -4.26
N ALA A 139 7.61 -19.49 -3.44
CA ALA A 139 7.44 -20.92 -3.21
C ALA A 139 7.00 -21.55 -4.55
N SER A 140 7.97 -22.01 -5.33
CA SER A 140 7.75 -22.87 -6.50
C SER A 140 8.97 -23.78 -6.67
N GLU A 141 9.08 -24.77 -5.79
CA GLU A 141 9.45 -26.16 -6.12
C GLU A 141 9.33 -27.01 -4.85
N ALA A 142 8.09 -27.32 -4.49
CA ALA A 142 7.75 -28.47 -3.68
C ALA A 142 6.81 -29.33 -4.53
N GLY A 143 7.34 -30.41 -5.12
CA GLY A 143 6.53 -31.49 -5.68
C GLY A 143 6.80 -31.85 -7.15
N ALA A 144 7.90 -32.55 -7.41
CA ALA A 144 8.05 -33.62 -8.42
C ALA A 144 9.52 -34.10 -8.33
N SER A 145 9.90 -35.34 -8.07
CA SER A 145 9.19 -36.62 -8.10
C SER A 145 9.99 -37.62 -7.27
N SER A 146 9.31 -38.25 -6.32
CA SER A 146 9.67 -39.57 -5.82
C SER A 146 8.98 -40.60 -6.73
N SER A 147 9.75 -41.32 -7.53
CA SER A 147 9.31 -42.58 -8.14
C SER A 147 10.53 -43.38 -8.62
N LEU A 148 10.76 -44.48 -7.89
CA LEU A 148 11.28 -45.80 -8.31
C LEU A 148 12.55 -45.87 -9.16
#